data_AF-A0A660NQK1-F1
#
_entry.id   AF-A0A660NQK1-F1
#
_cell.length_a   1.000
_cell.length_b   1.000
_cell.length_c   1.000
_cell.angle_alpha   90.00
_cell.angle_beta   90.00
_cell.angle_gamma   90.00
#
_symmetry.space_group_name_H-M   'P 1'
#
loop_
_entity.id
_entity.type
_entity.pdbx_description
1 polymer ?
#
loop_
_entity_poly.entity_id
_entity_poly.type
_entity_poly.pdbx_seq_one_letter_code
_entity_poly.pdbx_strand_id
1 'polypeptide(L)'
;MKIAAIVEGHGEVASLPILLRRIAQWRTPARYSEVLRPILVKRNQFLNREQEFHRYLQLAAGKAGDEGCVLILLDADDDCPAQLGTTILHRAQDYIPHRHVSVVLANREYEAWFIAAAASLDGERGFALRPSDHDADPESPRSAKDWMGSRMPRGYGETTDQPAFSARFDLQLAHDRSRSFRKLCSEWDRMGH
;
A
#
# COMPACT_ATOMS: atom_id res chain seq x y z
N MET A 1 -9.74 12.46 10.72
CA MET A 1 -10.28 12.15 9.38
C MET A 1 -10.56 10.67 9.23
N LYS A 2 -11.51 10.28 8.37
CA LYS A 2 -11.72 8.87 7.97
C LYS A 2 -10.93 8.55 6.71
N ILE A 3 -10.37 7.35 6.63
CA ILE A 3 -9.64 6.89 5.44
C ILE A 3 -10.32 5.63 4.91
N ALA A 4 -10.93 5.75 3.73
CA ALA A 4 -11.53 4.64 3.01
C ALA A 4 -10.56 4.17 1.91
N ALA A 5 -9.93 3.01 2.12
CA ALA A 5 -9.00 2.46 1.15
C ALA A 5 -9.69 1.51 0.14
N ILE A 6 -9.21 1.50 -1.10
CA ILE A 6 -9.48 0.48 -2.12
C ILE A 6 -8.17 -0.28 -2.36
N VAL A 7 -8.22 -1.61 -2.31
CA VAL A 7 -7.08 -2.53 -2.42
C VAL A 7 -7.44 -3.74 -3.28
N GLU A 8 -6.47 -4.51 -3.76
CA GLU A 8 -6.71 -5.63 -4.70
C GLU A 8 -6.35 -7.02 -4.16
N GLY A 9 -5.46 -7.09 -3.17
CA GLY A 9 -4.99 -8.28 -2.49
C GLY A 9 -5.75 -8.57 -1.19
N HIS A 10 -5.89 -9.85 -0.86
CA HIS A 10 -6.56 -10.24 0.39
C HIS A 10 -5.69 -9.95 1.61
N GLY A 11 -4.36 -10.05 1.50
CA GLY A 11 -3.48 -9.68 2.60
C GLY A 11 -3.49 -8.19 2.88
N GLU A 12 -3.67 -7.34 1.87
CA GLU A 12 -3.76 -5.88 2.01
C GLU A 12 -4.94 -5.43 2.86
N VAL A 13 -6.07 -6.15 2.78
CA VAL A 13 -7.27 -5.87 3.60
C VAL A 13 -6.95 -5.89 5.10
N ALA A 14 -6.03 -6.76 5.52
CA ALA A 14 -5.55 -6.83 6.90
C ALA A 14 -4.31 -5.95 7.15
N SER A 15 -3.42 -5.86 6.17
CA SER A 15 -2.09 -5.27 6.30
C SER A 15 -2.09 -3.75 6.21
N LEU A 16 -2.82 -3.19 5.23
CA LEU A 16 -2.85 -1.75 5.00
C LEU A 16 -3.38 -0.98 6.21
N PRO A 17 -4.45 -1.41 6.91
CA PRO A 17 -4.90 -0.71 8.11
C PRO A 17 -3.88 -0.69 9.24
N ILE A 18 -3.09 -1.76 9.39
CA ILE A 18 -1.99 -1.81 10.37
C ILE A 18 -0.92 -0.80 9.97
N LEU A 19 -0.49 -0.84 8.70
CA LEU A 19 0.54 0.05 8.19
C LEU A 19 0.14 1.53 8.32
N LEU A 20 -1.07 1.91 7.88
CA LEU A 20 -1.53 3.29 7.94
C LEU A 20 -1.61 3.83 9.38
N ARG A 21 -1.99 3.00 10.36
CA ARG A 21 -1.97 3.42 11.78
C ARG A 21 -0.54 3.64 12.28
N ARG A 22 0.42 2.80 11.86
CA ARG A 22 1.84 3.01 12.18
C ARG A 22 2.38 4.29 11.53
N ILE A 23 2.03 4.56 10.28
CA ILE A 23 2.36 5.82 9.58
C ILE A 23 1.72 7.01 10.30
N ALA A 24 0.46 6.91 10.71
CA ALA A 24 -0.22 7.95 11.49
C ALA A 24 0.54 8.31 12.76
N GLN A 25 0.95 7.29 13.53
CA GLN A 25 1.74 7.47 14.75
C GLN A 25 3.13 8.06 14.46
N TRP A 26 3.75 7.67 13.34
CA TRP A 26 5.08 8.12 12.97
C TRP A 26 5.10 9.56 12.43
N ARG A 27 4.13 9.94 11.59
CA ARG A 27 4.11 11.22 10.86
C ARG A 27 3.25 12.29 11.51
N THR A 28 2.11 11.88 12.07
CA THR A 28 1.09 12.80 12.56
C THR A 28 0.53 12.36 13.93
N PRO A 29 1.37 12.11 14.95
CA PRO A 29 0.93 11.52 16.23
C PRO A 29 -0.11 12.35 17.00
N ALA A 30 -0.18 13.66 16.75
CA ALA A 30 -1.15 14.55 17.38
C ALA A 30 -2.54 14.55 16.70
N ARG A 31 -2.72 13.81 15.59
CA ARG A 31 -3.95 13.81 14.79
C ARG A 31 -4.65 12.46 14.87
N TYR A 32 -5.97 12.51 15.03
CA TYR A 32 -6.80 11.32 14.98
C TYR A 32 -7.20 10.97 13.55
N SER A 33 -6.82 9.76 13.12
CA SER A 33 -7.20 9.18 11.83
C SER A 33 -7.91 7.85 12.04
N GLU A 34 -9.14 7.74 11.56
CA GLU A 34 -9.91 6.51 11.56
C GLU A 34 -9.67 5.75 10.25
N VAL A 35 -8.84 4.72 10.30
CA VAL A 35 -8.58 3.86 9.15
C VAL A 35 -9.65 2.77 9.05
N LEU A 36 -10.51 2.89 8.03
CA LEU A 36 -11.61 1.96 7.79
C LEU A 36 -11.09 0.65 7.18
N ARG A 37 -11.90 -0.40 7.26
CA ARG A 37 -11.60 -1.67 6.58
C ARG A 37 -11.57 -1.42 5.05
N PRO A 38 -10.48 -1.80 4.35
CA PRO A 38 -10.35 -1.58 2.91
C PRO A 38 -11.44 -2.29 2.11
N ILE A 39 -11.78 -1.71 0.97
CA ILE A 39 -12.65 -2.27 -0.05
C ILE A 39 -11.78 -3.10 -0.99
N LEU A 40 -11.99 -4.41 -0.98
CA LEU A 40 -11.30 -5.32 -1.88
C LEU A 40 -11.94 -5.28 -3.28
N VAL A 41 -11.12 -5.10 -4.31
CA VAL A 41 -11.53 -5.10 -5.71
C VAL A 41 -10.74 -6.11 -6.53
N LYS A 42 -11.28 -6.51 -7.68
CA LYS A 42 -10.50 -7.22 -8.69
C LYS A 42 -9.85 -6.18 -9.61
N ARG A 43 -8.53 -6.00 -9.53
CA ARG A 43 -7.75 -5.02 -10.30
C ARG A 43 -8.27 -4.78 -11.71
N ASN A 44 -8.24 -5.83 -12.53
CA ASN A 44 -8.59 -5.77 -13.95
C ASN A 44 -10.04 -5.32 -14.19
N GLN A 45 -10.97 -5.70 -13.31
CA GLN A 45 -12.36 -5.25 -13.43
C GLN A 45 -12.50 -3.80 -12.97
N PHE A 46 -11.85 -3.45 -11.86
CA PHE A 46 -11.86 -2.10 -11.33
C PHE A 46 -11.28 -1.07 -12.31
N LEU A 47 -10.13 -1.37 -12.93
CA LEU A 47 -9.46 -0.43 -13.84
C LEU A 47 -10.12 -0.34 -15.21
N ASN A 48 -10.60 -1.46 -15.76
CA ASN A 48 -11.03 -1.55 -17.16
C ASN A 48 -12.55 -1.51 -17.37
N ARG A 49 -13.36 -1.60 -16.30
CA ARG A 49 -14.83 -1.47 -16.41
C ARG A 49 -15.27 -0.18 -15.74
N GLU A 50 -15.70 0.77 -16.57
CA GLU A 50 -16.11 2.10 -16.12
C GLU A 50 -17.16 2.07 -15.00
N GLN A 51 -18.17 1.22 -15.14
CA GLN A 51 -19.22 1.05 -14.14
C GLN A 51 -18.69 0.53 -12.80
N GLU A 52 -17.71 -0.39 -12.81
CA GLU A 52 -17.11 -0.89 -11.58
C GLU A 52 -16.20 0.15 -10.93
N PHE A 53 -15.41 0.86 -11.73
CA PHE A 53 -14.57 1.97 -11.26
C PHE A 53 -15.42 3.01 -10.54
N HIS A 54 -16.47 3.49 -11.20
CA HIS A 54 -17.42 4.45 -10.62
C HIS A 54 -18.07 3.91 -9.34
N ARG A 55 -18.60 2.68 -9.36
CA ARG A 55 -19.29 2.07 -8.23
C ARG A 55 -18.41 1.99 -6.98
N TYR A 56 -17.15 1.56 -7.12
CA TYR A 56 -16.24 1.46 -5.99
C TYR A 56 -15.77 2.82 -5.48
N LEU A 57 -15.58 3.81 -6.35
CA LEU A 57 -15.28 5.18 -5.94
C LEU A 57 -16.42 5.81 -5.14
N GLN A 58 -17.67 5.68 -5.60
CA GLN A 58 -18.83 6.16 -4.86
C GLN A 58 -18.96 5.48 -3.49
N LEU A 59 -18.73 4.17 -3.43
CA LEU A 59 -18.71 3.44 -2.17
C LEU A 59 -17.62 3.94 -1.22
N ALA A 60 -16.39 4.15 -1.72
CA ALA A 60 -15.28 4.65 -0.91
C ALA A 60 -15.54 6.08 -0.43
N ALA A 61 -16.01 6.97 -1.31
CA ALA A 61 -16.40 8.33 -0.96
C ALA A 61 -17.49 8.34 0.12
N GLY A 62 -18.57 7.58 -0.06
CA GLY A 62 -19.64 7.47 0.93
C GLY A 62 -19.14 7.02 2.30
N LYS A 63 -18.21 6.06 2.35
CA LYS A 63 -17.57 5.61 3.61
C LYS A 63 -16.66 6.65 4.24
N ALA A 64 -15.88 7.37 3.43
CA ALA A 64 -14.97 8.41 3.89
C ALA A 64 -15.73 9.57 4.55
N GLY A 65 -16.91 9.92 4.03
CA GLY A 65 -17.62 11.14 4.47
C GLY A 65 -16.89 12.42 4.02
N ASP A 66 -17.55 13.57 4.18
CA ASP A 66 -17.15 14.81 3.48
C ASP A 66 -15.76 15.31 3.90
N GLU A 67 -15.36 15.04 5.15
CA GLU A 67 -14.03 15.36 5.70
C GLU A 67 -13.04 14.18 5.66
N GLY A 68 -13.39 13.12 4.93
CA GLY A 68 -12.55 11.94 4.78
C GLY A 68 -11.76 11.92 3.48
N CYS A 69 -10.87 10.93 3.37
CA CYS A 69 -10.07 10.68 2.19
C CYS A 69 -10.30 9.27 1.62
N VAL A 70 -10.27 9.18 0.30
CA VAL A 70 -10.20 7.92 -0.44
C VAL A 70 -8.74 7.64 -0.80
N LEU A 71 -8.24 6.48 -0.39
CA LEU A 71 -6.92 5.99 -0.79
C LEU A 71 -7.08 4.80 -1.76
N ILE A 72 -6.54 4.90 -2.96
CA ILE A 72 -6.44 3.77 -3.88
C ILE A 72 -5.00 3.26 -3.79
N LEU A 73 -4.82 2.04 -3.27
CA LEU A 73 -3.54 1.34 -3.26
C LEU A 73 -3.66 0.08 -4.11
N LEU A 74 -2.81 -0.05 -5.12
CA LEU A 74 -2.73 -1.26 -5.95
C LEU A 74 -1.26 -1.59 -6.20
N ASP A 75 -0.97 -2.83 -6.59
CA ASP A 75 0.35 -3.23 -7.07
C ASP A 75 0.59 -2.62 -8.45
N ALA A 76 1.84 -2.35 -8.81
CA ALA A 76 2.15 -1.86 -10.15
C ALA A 76 2.36 -3.00 -11.14
N ASP A 77 2.68 -4.21 -10.67
CA ASP A 77 3.09 -5.35 -11.50
C ASP A 77 4.23 -4.96 -12.46
N ASP A 78 3.92 -4.88 -13.76
CA ASP A 78 4.81 -4.44 -14.84
C ASP A 78 4.43 -3.02 -15.36
N ASP A 79 3.37 -2.39 -14.83
CA ASP A 79 2.96 -1.02 -15.18
C ASP A 79 3.90 0.04 -14.57
N CYS A 80 4.04 1.18 -15.25
CA CYS A 80 4.75 2.33 -14.68
C CYS A 80 3.90 3.01 -13.59
N PRO A 81 4.32 3.00 -12.30
CA PRO A 81 3.53 3.54 -11.19
C PRO A 81 3.12 5.01 -11.37
N ALA A 82 4.02 5.83 -11.91
CA ALA A 82 3.79 7.26 -12.09
C ALA A 82 2.74 7.56 -13.18
N GLN A 83 2.80 6.81 -14.29
CA GLN A 83 1.86 6.99 -15.40
C GLN A 83 0.48 6.45 -15.02
N LEU A 84 0.41 5.20 -14.56
CA LEU A 84 -0.86 4.58 -14.18
C LEU A 84 -1.52 5.31 -13.00
N GLY A 85 -0.74 5.69 -11.99
CA GLY A 85 -1.24 6.44 -10.83
C GLY A 85 -1.85 7.79 -11.21
N THR A 86 -1.22 8.52 -12.13
CA THR A 86 -1.76 9.80 -12.64
C THR A 86 -3.07 9.59 -13.39
N THR A 87 -3.14 8.57 -14.25
CA THR A 87 -4.35 8.22 -15.01
C THR A 87 -5.51 7.85 -14.07
N ILE A 88 -5.26 7.03 -13.04
CA ILE A 88 -6.27 6.64 -12.06
C ILE A 88 -6.74 7.87 -11.26
N LEU A 89 -5.82 8.75 -10.85
CA LEU A 89 -6.15 9.93 -10.07
C LEU A 89 -7.08 10.87 -10.85
N HIS A 90 -6.74 11.21 -12.10
CA HIS A 90 -7.59 12.07 -12.93
C HIS A 90 -8.99 11.47 -13.10
N ARG A 91 -9.07 10.18 -13.46
CA ARG A 91 -10.36 9.49 -13.60
C ARG A 91 -11.15 9.50 -12.28
N ALA A 92 -10.48 9.31 -11.14
CA ALA A 92 -11.16 9.30 -9.86
C ALA A 92 -11.71 10.69 -9.50
N GLN A 93 -10.96 11.74 -9.79
CA GLN A 93 -11.39 13.13 -9.59
C GLN A 93 -12.60 13.49 -10.44
N ASP A 94 -12.75 12.92 -11.63
CA ASP A 94 -13.96 13.13 -12.46
C ASP A 94 -15.23 12.54 -11.82
N TYR A 95 -15.13 11.39 -11.15
CA TYR A 95 -16.31 10.74 -10.53
C TYR A 95 -16.62 11.20 -9.11
N ILE A 96 -15.60 11.61 -8.35
CA ILE A 96 -15.75 12.07 -6.96
C ILE A 96 -15.01 13.41 -6.74
N PRO A 97 -15.35 14.47 -7.51
CA PRO A 97 -14.62 15.75 -7.50
C PRO A 97 -14.67 16.47 -6.14
N HIS A 98 -15.64 16.15 -5.30
CA HIS A 98 -15.81 16.72 -3.97
C HIS A 98 -15.04 15.98 -2.88
N ARG A 99 -14.14 15.05 -3.23
CA ARG A 99 -13.39 14.23 -2.27
C ARG A 99 -11.90 14.32 -2.48
N HIS A 100 -11.17 14.26 -1.37
CA HIS A 100 -9.74 14.06 -1.40
C HIS A 100 -9.45 12.61 -1.81
N VAL A 101 -8.75 12.46 -2.94
CA VAL A 101 -8.33 11.16 -3.46
C VAL A 101 -6.81 11.13 -3.55
N SER A 102 -6.23 10.08 -2.99
CA SER A 102 -4.83 9.73 -3.19
C SER A 102 -4.72 8.40 -3.91
N VAL A 103 -3.76 8.34 -4.83
CA VAL A 103 -3.44 7.12 -5.57
C VAL A 103 -1.99 6.76 -5.34
N VAL A 104 -1.78 5.53 -4.91
CA VAL A 104 -0.46 4.94 -4.65
C VAL A 104 -0.40 3.62 -5.38
N LEU A 105 0.68 3.43 -6.14
CA LEU A 105 0.99 2.15 -6.78
C LEU A 105 2.25 1.62 -6.10
N ALA A 106 2.16 0.48 -5.42
CA ALA A 106 3.33 -0.21 -4.89
C ALA A 106 4.17 -0.68 -6.08
N ASN A 107 5.42 -0.23 -6.21
CA ASN A 107 6.20 -0.57 -7.39
C ASN A 107 6.52 -2.07 -7.35
N ARG A 108 6.21 -2.79 -8.43
CA ARG A 108 6.04 -4.25 -8.46
C ARG A 108 4.86 -4.70 -7.61
N GLU A 109 5.06 -4.88 -6.32
CA GLU A 109 4.08 -5.44 -5.39
C GLU A 109 4.24 -4.77 -4.01
N TYR A 110 3.22 -4.83 -3.17
CA TYR A 110 3.25 -4.39 -1.76
C TYR A 110 4.48 -4.93 -1.02
N GLU A 111 4.84 -6.19 -1.27
CA GLU A 111 5.98 -6.87 -0.65
C GLU A 111 7.32 -6.15 -0.92
N ALA A 112 7.44 -5.34 -1.97
CA ALA A 112 8.65 -4.55 -2.22
C ALA A 112 8.98 -3.61 -1.05
N TRP A 113 7.99 -3.16 -0.27
CA TRP A 113 8.22 -2.37 0.94
C TRP A 113 8.85 -3.18 2.07
N PHE A 114 8.57 -4.48 2.15
CA PHE A 114 9.26 -5.37 3.07
C PHE A 114 10.69 -5.62 2.63
N ILE A 115 10.94 -5.74 1.33
CA ILE A 115 12.31 -5.85 0.79
C ILE A 115 13.09 -4.58 1.16
N ALA A 116 12.47 -3.41 1.01
CA ALA A 116 13.09 -2.13 1.36
C ALA A 116 13.48 -2.05 2.84
N ALA A 117 12.70 -2.68 3.72
CA ALA A 117 12.97 -2.74 5.14
C ALA A 117 13.48 -4.12 5.63
N ALA A 118 14.04 -4.95 4.75
CA ALA A 118 14.29 -6.36 5.05
C ALA A 118 15.24 -6.58 6.24
N ALA A 119 16.20 -5.68 6.45
CA ALA A 119 17.09 -5.70 7.62
C ALA A 119 16.33 -5.62 8.96
N SER A 120 15.18 -4.95 9.00
CA SER A 120 14.34 -4.87 10.20
C SER A 120 13.43 -6.08 10.42
N LEU A 121 13.37 -6.99 9.45
CA LEU A 121 12.54 -8.18 9.47
C LEU A 121 13.36 -9.46 9.67
N ASP A 122 14.67 -9.37 9.77
CA ASP A 122 15.53 -10.55 9.96
C ASP A 122 15.18 -11.29 11.27
N GLY A 123 14.96 -12.59 11.16
CA GLY A 123 14.47 -13.45 12.25
C GLY A 123 12.94 -13.43 12.44
N GLU A 124 12.21 -12.46 11.89
CA GLU A 124 10.76 -12.38 12.05
C GLU A 124 10.06 -13.50 11.27
N ARG A 125 9.30 -14.34 11.98
CA ARG A 125 8.51 -15.43 11.38
C ARG A 125 9.34 -16.40 10.53
N GLY A 126 10.63 -16.52 10.82
CA GLY A 126 11.58 -17.35 10.08
C GLY A 126 12.07 -16.72 8.77
N PHE A 127 11.86 -15.41 8.55
CA PHE A 127 12.55 -14.67 7.51
C PHE A 127 14.03 -14.60 7.81
N ALA A 128 14.87 -14.98 6.85
CA ALA A 128 16.32 -14.94 6.95
C ALA A 128 16.91 -14.08 5.85
N LEU A 129 17.42 -12.90 6.22
CA LEU A 129 18.11 -12.01 5.31
C LEU A 129 19.46 -12.62 4.90
N ARG A 130 19.80 -12.53 3.61
CA ARG A 130 21.07 -13.04 3.10
C ARG A 130 22.08 -11.89 2.97
N PRO A 131 23.39 -12.14 3.07
CA PRO A 131 24.40 -11.11 2.87
C PRO A 131 24.29 -10.35 1.54
N SER A 132 23.85 -11.03 0.47
CA SER A 132 23.64 -10.41 -0.86
C SER A 132 22.49 -9.40 -0.92
N ASP A 133 21.62 -9.37 0.08
CA ASP A 133 20.37 -8.60 0.05
C ASP A 133 20.54 -7.18 0.58
N HIS A 134 21.60 -6.91 1.35
CA HIS A 134 21.79 -5.64 2.03
C HIS A 134 21.81 -4.45 1.07
N ASP A 135 22.43 -4.60 -0.10
CA ASP A 135 22.59 -3.54 -1.09
C ASP A 135 21.64 -3.68 -2.30
N ALA A 136 20.75 -4.66 -2.28
CA ALA A 136 19.82 -4.88 -3.39
C ALA A 136 18.79 -3.74 -3.47
N ASP A 137 18.49 -3.30 -4.69
CA ASP A 137 17.35 -2.42 -4.95
C ASP A 137 16.05 -3.18 -4.60
N PRO A 138 15.26 -2.69 -3.64
CA PRO A 138 14.09 -3.41 -3.16
C PRO A 138 12.95 -3.51 -4.18
N GLU A 139 12.93 -2.64 -5.19
CA GLU A 139 11.90 -2.64 -6.24
C GLU A 139 12.40 -3.30 -7.55
N SER A 140 13.62 -3.85 -7.55
CA SER A 140 14.19 -4.59 -8.68
C SER A 140 13.60 -6.00 -8.88
N PRO A 141 13.31 -6.80 -7.83
CA PRO A 141 12.73 -8.12 -8.00
C PRO A 141 11.41 -8.06 -8.78
N ARG A 142 11.29 -8.87 -9.84
CA ARG A 142 10.04 -8.93 -10.62
C ARG A 142 8.87 -9.46 -9.78
N SER A 143 9.14 -10.43 -8.91
CA SER A 143 8.21 -10.99 -7.94
C SER A 143 8.81 -10.78 -6.56
N ALA A 144 8.26 -9.82 -5.82
CA ALA A 144 8.68 -9.53 -4.45
C ALA A 144 8.18 -10.63 -3.51
N LYS A 145 7.02 -11.23 -3.80
CA LYS A 145 6.50 -12.40 -3.09
C LYS A 145 7.43 -13.60 -3.17
N ASP A 146 7.94 -13.94 -4.36
CA ASP A 146 8.91 -15.05 -4.49
C ASP A 146 10.24 -14.72 -3.81
N TRP A 147 10.66 -13.45 -3.86
CA TRP A 147 11.85 -13.00 -3.15
C TRP A 147 11.70 -13.23 -1.64
N MET A 148 10.58 -12.80 -1.05
CA MET A 148 10.26 -13.05 0.36
C MET A 148 10.17 -14.56 0.66
N GLY A 149 9.46 -15.30 -0.20
CA GLY A 149 9.23 -16.74 -0.02
C GLY A 149 10.50 -17.57 -0.03
N SER A 150 11.47 -17.24 -0.87
CA SER A 150 12.77 -17.94 -0.90
C SER A 150 13.61 -17.76 0.36
N ARG A 151 13.26 -16.78 1.21
CA ARG A 151 13.93 -16.45 2.49
C ARG A 151 13.14 -16.92 3.69
N MET A 152 12.04 -17.65 3.48
CA MET A 152 11.20 -18.20 4.53
C MET A 152 11.06 -19.71 4.34
N PRO A 153 11.37 -20.55 5.34
CA PRO A 153 11.36 -22.01 5.19
C PRO A 153 10.03 -22.61 4.72
N ARG A 154 8.91 -21.98 5.08
CA ARG A 154 7.54 -22.40 4.70
C ARG A 154 6.97 -21.64 3.51
N GLY A 155 7.79 -20.82 2.83
CA GLY A 155 7.32 -19.82 1.88
C GLY A 155 6.63 -18.64 2.54
N TYR A 156 6.35 -17.63 1.73
CA TYR A 156 5.65 -16.42 2.15
C TYR A 156 4.15 -16.58 1.92
N GLY A 157 3.35 -16.38 2.98
CA GLY A 157 1.89 -16.46 2.92
C GLY A 157 1.23 -15.09 3.08
N GLU A 158 0.81 -14.48 1.97
CA GLU A 158 0.25 -13.11 1.90
C GLU A 158 -0.76 -12.79 3.02
N THR A 159 -1.77 -13.64 3.23
CA THR A 159 -2.82 -13.37 4.24
C THR A 159 -2.36 -13.48 5.70
N THR A 160 -1.19 -14.08 5.95
CA THR A 160 -0.67 -14.33 7.31
C THR A 160 0.59 -13.53 7.63
N ASP A 161 1.48 -13.35 6.64
CA ASP A 161 2.80 -12.77 6.81
C ASP A 161 2.79 -11.28 6.49
N GLN A 162 2.06 -10.86 5.45
CA GLN A 162 1.90 -9.44 5.12
C GLN A 162 1.42 -8.60 6.31
N PRO A 163 0.37 -8.98 7.09
CA PRO A 163 -0.07 -8.15 8.22
C PRO A 163 0.95 -8.16 9.36
N ALA A 164 1.64 -9.28 9.57
CA ALA A 164 2.63 -9.40 10.63
C ALA A 164 3.89 -8.57 10.31
N PHE A 165 4.40 -8.63 9.09
CA PHE A 165 5.50 -7.79 8.65
C PHE A 165 5.10 -6.32 8.61
N SER A 166 3.89 -5.98 8.14
CA SER A 166 3.35 -4.62 8.21
C SER A 166 3.30 -4.05 9.62
N ALA A 167 3.15 -4.90 10.64
CA ALA A 167 3.19 -4.50 12.05
C ALA A 167 4.60 -4.24 12.60
N ARG A 168 5.66 -4.67 11.89
CA ARG A 168 7.04 -4.74 12.39
C ARG A 168 8.05 -3.93 11.59
N PHE A 169 8.01 -3.98 10.26
CA PHE A 169 9.08 -3.43 9.43
C PHE A 169 9.36 -1.96 9.74
N ASP A 170 10.63 -1.55 9.65
CA ASP A 170 11.06 -0.19 9.91
C ASP A 170 10.56 0.77 8.81
N LEU A 171 9.69 1.71 9.21
CA LEU A 171 9.06 2.66 8.29
C LEU A 171 10.08 3.66 7.71
N GLN A 172 11.08 4.08 8.49
CA GLN A 172 12.11 5.01 8.03
C GLN A 172 12.99 4.33 6.98
N LEU A 173 13.41 3.09 7.24
CA LEU A 173 14.21 2.31 6.30
C LEU A 173 13.45 2.07 4.98
N ALA A 174 12.16 1.70 5.05
CA ALA A 174 11.32 1.57 3.86
C ALA A 174 11.18 2.90 3.11
N HIS A 175 11.00 4.01 3.82
CA HIS A 175 10.90 5.35 3.24
C HIS A 175 12.16 5.79 2.51
N ASP A 176 13.33 5.45 3.04
CA ASP A 176 14.60 5.84 2.46
C ASP A 176 14.95 4.97 1.24
N ARG A 177 14.54 3.71 1.23
CA ARG A 177 14.90 2.74 0.19
C ARG A 177 13.84 2.49 -0.88
N SER A 178 12.55 2.74 -0.63
CA SER A 178 11.48 2.54 -1.62
C SER A 178 10.82 3.87 -2.02
N ARG A 179 10.80 4.13 -3.33
CA ARG A 179 10.13 5.32 -3.89
C ARG A 179 8.61 5.21 -3.78
N SER A 180 8.06 4.02 -4.01
CA SER A 180 6.60 3.79 -3.89
C SER A 180 6.12 3.90 -2.44
N PHE A 181 6.91 3.43 -1.46
CA PHE A 181 6.59 3.64 -0.05
C PHE A 181 6.69 5.13 0.36
N ARG A 182 7.72 5.83 -0.13
CA ARG A 182 7.83 7.29 0.06
C ARG A 182 6.64 8.05 -0.53
N LYS A 183 6.12 7.61 -1.67
CA LYS A 183 4.90 8.14 -2.26
C LYS A 183 3.70 7.94 -1.33
N LEU A 184 3.52 6.74 -0.73
CA LEU A 184 2.48 6.51 0.27
C LEU A 184 2.57 7.51 1.44
N CYS A 185 3.78 7.69 1.99
CA CYS A 185 4.01 8.62 3.10
C CYS A 185 3.73 10.08 2.70
N SER A 186 4.12 10.46 1.48
CA SER A 186 3.87 11.82 0.96
C SER A 186 2.38 12.08 0.74
N GLU A 187 1.63 11.07 0.28
CA GLU A 187 0.17 11.17 0.18
C GLU A 187 -0.48 11.25 1.55
N TRP A 188 -0.03 10.46 2.52
CA TRP A 188 -0.51 10.57 3.91
C TRP A 188 -0.35 11.99 4.47
N ASP A 189 0.83 12.60 4.31
CA ASP A 189 1.06 13.95 4.82
C ASP A 189 0.11 14.96 4.18
N ARG A 190 -0.18 14.82 2.87
CA ARG A 190 -1.13 15.67 2.14
C ARG A 190 -2.57 15.50 2.61
N MET A 191 -2.99 14.28 2.94
CA MET A 191 -4.32 14.04 3.51
C MET A 191 -4.50 14.71 4.87
N GLY A 192 -3.39 14.93 5.59
CA GLY A 192 -3.37 15.61 6.88
C GLY A 192 -3.41 17.13 6.78
N HIS A 193 -3.42 17.75 5.61
CA HIS A 193 -3.54 19.21 5.47
C HIS A 193 -4.93 19.61 4.98
#